data_AF-A0A537YEM9-F1
#
_entry.id   AF-A0A537YEM9-F1
#
_cell.length_a   1.000
_cell.length_b   1.000
_cell.length_c   1.000
_cell.angle_alpha   90.00
_cell.angle_beta   90.00
_cell.angle_gamma   90.00
#
_symmetry.space_group_name_H-M   'P 1'
#
loop_
_entity.id
_entity.type
_entity.pdbx_description
1 polymer ?
#
loop_
_entity_poly.entity_id
_entity_poly.type
_entity_poly.pdbx_seq_one_letter_code
_entity_poly.pdbx_strand_id
1 'polypeptide(L)'
;MADELDMLASPRTVSASPSTLGKIAIAGVAFDVAANGQMPGLSAPVFLLVTAGLFWPDIVRSREDACFVCAAVGLSVFAALRANPVLVGLDVVVALCLLAIAAIPDARSNFRTSLLSYFRKAVMLCMAGLRAPAFVLVPVARATSRLHLGRARSWLRAAAIAVPIMVVFGVLLASADRVFGDLVTPALPHWSFGPVIGHLFFFGFGAAAAATLVRAALGPSAPEPGLPWSSPELGAA
;
A
#
# COMPACT_ATOMS: atom_id res chain seq x y z
N MET A 1 -21.57 -35.84 3.65
CA MET A 1 -20.27 -36.18 3.04
C MET A 1 -19.87 -35.23 1.90
N ALA A 2 -20.79 -34.78 1.03
CA ALA A 2 -20.49 -33.70 0.07
C ALA A 2 -20.35 -32.30 0.73
N ASP A 3 -21.05 -32.07 1.84
CA ASP A 3 -21.11 -30.77 2.53
C ASP A 3 -19.86 -30.42 3.37
N GLU A 4 -19.09 -31.43 3.81
CA GLU A 4 -17.84 -31.22 4.55
C GLU A 4 -16.65 -30.88 3.63
N LEU A 5 -16.71 -31.28 2.35
CA LEU A 5 -15.67 -31.01 1.37
C LEU A 5 -15.77 -29.59 0.79
N ASP A 6 -16.97 -29.00 0.75
CA ASP A 6 -17.16 -27.59 0.36
C ASP A 6 -16.72 -26.60 1.44
N MET A 7 -16.70 -27.03 2.71
CA MET A 7 -16.25 -26.18 3.83
C MET A 7 -14.71 -26.02 3.88
N LEU A 8 -13.96 -26.92 3.24
CA LEU A 8 -12.50 -26.92 3.22
C LEU A 8 -11.86 -26.16 2.04
N ALA A 9 -12.66 -25.69 1.08
CA ALA A 9 -12.15 -25.14 -0.19
C ALA A 9 -12.46 -23.65 -0.43
N SER A 10 -12.98 -22.90 0.55
CA SER A 10 -12.97 -21.44 0.45
C SER A 10 -11.66 -20.92 1.03
N PRO A 11 -10.64 -20.53 0.22
CA PRO A 11 -9.50 -19.81 0.75
C PRO A 11 -10.06 -18.61 1.51
N ARG A 12 -9.80 -18.53 2.82
CA ARG A 12 -10.19 -17.38 3.62
C ARG A 12 -9.53 -16.17 2.98
N THR A 13 -10.27 -15.44 2.17
CA THR A 13 -9.77 -14.24 1.52
C THR A 13 -9.51 -13.24 2.64
N VAL A 14 -8.24 -13.06 3.00
CA VAL A 14 -7.82 -12.05 3.97
C VAL A 14 -8.27 -10.71 3.41
N SER A 15 -9.27 -10.10 4.05
CA SER A 15 -9.86 -8.81 3.71
C SER A 15 -9.54 -7.80 4.79
N ALA A 16 -9.37 -6.52 4.42
CA ALA A 16 -9.07 -5.48 5.38
C ALA A 16 -10.21 -5.31 6.40
N SER A 17 -9.85 -5.20 7.68
CA SER A 17 -10.75 -4.76 8.75
C SER A 17 -11.15 -3.29 8.53
N PRO A 18 -12.34 -2.83 9.00
CA PRO A 18 -12.71 -1.41 8.97
C PRO A 18 -11.65 -0.48 9.60
N SER A 19 -11.02 -0.91 10.69
CA SER A 19 -9.93 -0.15 11.31
C SER A 19 -8.71 -0.04 10.39
N THR A 20 -8.35 -1.13 9.71
CA THR A 20 -7.27 -1.16 8.71
C THR A 20 -7.57 -0.25 7.52
N LEU A 21 -8.81 -0.22 7.03
CA LEU A 21 -9.23 0.69 5.97
C LEU A 21 -9.08 2.15 6.38
N GLY A 22 -9.46 2.49 7.63
CA GLY A 22 -9.23 3.80 8.21
C GLY A 22 -7.75 4.18 8.24
N LYS A 23 -6.88 3.26 8.69
CA LYS A 23 -5.43 3.46 8.67
C LYS A 23 -4.88 3.70 7.25
N ILE A 24 -5.31 2.90 6.27
CA ILE A 24 -4.90 3.04 4.87
C ILE A 24 -5.33 4.40 4.30
N ALA A 25 -6.55 4.86 4.60
CA ALA A 25 -7.03 6.18 4.19
C ALA A 25 -6.21 7.31 4.83
N ILE A 26 -5.92 7.23 6.13
CA ILE A 26 -5.06 8.21 6.83
C ILE A 26 -3.67 8.25 6.21
N ALA A 27 -3.07 7.10 5.89
CA ALA A 27 -1.76 7.06 5.22
C ALA A 27 -1.81 7.66 3.80
N GLY A 28 -2.90 7.45 3.06
CA GLY A 28 -3.14 8.11 1.77
C GLY A 28 -3.22 9.64 1.90
N VAL A 29 -3.99 10.16 2.87
CA VAL A 29 -4.08 11.60 3.13
C VAL A 29 -2.73 12.17 3.57
N ALA A 30 -2.02 11.47 4.45
CA ALA A 30 -0.70 11.90 4.90
C ALA A 30 0.30 11.98 3.74
N PHE A 31 0.29 11.01 2.82
CA PHE A 31 1.13 11.05 1.63
C PHE A 31 0.73 12.17 0.67
N ASP A 32 -0.57 12.39 0.46
CA ASP A 32 -1.07 13.48 -0.36
C ASP A 32 -0.64 14.85 0.18
N VAL A 33 -0.89 15.11 1.47
CA VAL A 33 -0.46 16.35 2.13
C VAL A 33 1.05 16.51 2.09
N ALA A 34 1.80 15.42 2.29
CA ALA A 34 3.25 15.43 2.18
C ALA A 34 3.73 15.78 0.76
N ALA A 35 3.12 15.20 -0.28
CA ALA A 35 3.52 15.38 -1.67
C ALA A 35 3.08 16.75 -2.25
N ASN A 36 1.85 17.18 -1.97
CA ASN A 36 1.27 18.43 -2.49
C ASN A 36 1.50 19.65 -1.57
N GLY A 37 1.79 19.45 -0.28
CA GLY A 37 1.98 20.52 0.70
C GLY A 37 3.25 21.35 0.51
N GLN A 38 3.98 21.16 -0.60
CA GLN A 38 5.14 21.96 -1.01
C GLN A 38 6.21 22.14 0.08
N MET A 39 6.52 21.08 0.83
CA MET A 39 7.70 21.05 1.70
C MET A 39 8.74 20.10 1.10
N PRO A 40 9.57 20.56 0.13
CA PRO A 40 10.61 19.74 -0.48
C PRO A 40 11.48 19.11 0.59
N GLY A 41 11.63 17.78 0.54
CA GLY A 41 12.47 17.02 1.46
C GLY A 41 11.80 16.56 2.76
N LEU A 42 10.78 17.25 3.27
CA LEU A 42 10.05 16.85 4.49
C LEU A 42 8.92 15.84 4.24
N SER A 43 8.48 15.72 3.00
CA SER A 43 7.37 14.85 2.60
C SER A 43 7.64 13.37 2.93
N ALA A 44 8.83 12.87 2.57
CA ALA A 44 9.24 11.50 2.82
C ALA A 44 9.33 11.13 4.32
N PRO A 45 10.00 11.90 5.20
CA PRO A 45 10.08 11.58 6.61
C PRO A 45 8.73 11.68 7.32
N VAL A 46 7.90 12.67 7.00
CA VAL A 46 6.55 12.76 7.57
C VAL A 46 5.71 11.55 7.18
N PHE A 47 5.71 11.18 5.90
CA PHE A 47 4.97 10.00 5.43
C PHE A 47 5.44 8.71 6.10
N LEU A 48 6.76 8.49 6.16
CA LEU A 48 7.31 7.28 6.76
C LEU A 48 7.09 7.22 8.27
N LEU A 49 7.17 8.36 8.97
CA LEU A 49 6.88 8.44 10.40
C LEU A 49 5.40 8.16 10.69
N VAL A 50 4.48 8.75 9.93
CA VAL A 50 3.03 8.50 10.07
C VAL A 50 2.74 7.03 9.77
N THR A 51 3.28 6.49 8.67
CA THR A 51 3.07 5.09 8.28
C THR A 51 3.64 4.14 9.33
N ALA A 52 4.86 4.38 9.81
CA ALA A 52 5.50 3.60 10.85
C ALA A 52 4.68 3.61 12.15
N GLY A 53 4.19 4.77 12.60
CA GLY A 53 3.39 4.87 13.82
C GLY A 53 2.03 4.19 13.69
N LEU A 54 1.35 4.38 12.56
CA LEU A 54 0.01 3.85 12.32
C LEU A 54 -0.02 2.32 12.21
N PHE A 55 1.02 1.74 11.60
CA PHE A 55 1.17 0.31 11.38
C PHE A 55 2.21 -0.34 12.30
N TRP A 56 2.70 0.37 13.33
CA TRP A 56 3.65 -0.16 14.30
C TRP A 56 3.24 -1.53 14.85
N PRO A 57 2.02 -1.73 15.39
CA PRO A 57 1.62 -3.04 15.94
C PRO A 57 1.46 -4.12 14.86
N ASP A 58 1.26 -3.73 13.60
CA ASP A 58 1.05 -4.63 12.47
C ASP A 58 2.38 -5.08 11.82
N ILE A 59 3.43 -4.25 11.95
CA ILE A 59 4.75 -4.44 11.35
C ILE A 59 5.75 -4.98 12.38
N VAL A 60 5.84 -4.36 13.55
CA VAL A 60 6.91 -4.61 14.53
C VAL A 60 6.54 -5.79 15.42
N ARG A 61 7.13 -6.95 15.12
CA ARG A 61 6.96 -8.20 15.90
C ARG A 61 8.17 -8.53 16.75
N SER A 62 9.34 -8.04 16.34
CA SER A 62 10.62 -8.25 16.98
C SER A 62 11.41 -6.96 17.13
N ARG A 63 12.48 -6.98 17.94
CA ARG A 63 13.43 -5.87 18.04
C ARG A 63 14.14 -5.58 16.71
N GLU A 64 14.28 -6.59 15.85
CA GLU A 64 14.91 -6.46 14.55
C GLU A 64 14.02 -5.67 13.60
N ASP A 65 12.71 -5.98 13.56
CA ASP A 65 11.73 -5.23 12.78
C ASP A 65 11.68 -3.76 13.23
N ALA A 66 11.70 -3.53 14.54
CA ALA A 66 11.77 -2.17 15.10
C ALA A 66 13.03 -1.44 14.62
N CYS A 67 14.17 -2.11 14.54
CA CYS A 67 15.41 -1.54 14.02
C CYS A 67 15.29 -1.16 12.54
N PHE A 68 14.69 -2.01 11.71
CA PHE A 68 14.43 -1.70 10.30
C PHE A 68 13.46 -0.52 10.12
N VAL A 69 12.40 -0.45 10.92
CA VAL A 69 11.45 0.68 10.90
C VAL A 69 12.13 1.96 11.34
N CYS A 70 12.87 1.93 12.46
CA CYS A 70 13.63 3.09 12.93
C CYS A 70 14.71 3.53 11.92
N ALA A 71 15.38 2.58 11.27
CA ALA A 71 16.34 2.88 10.22
C ALA A 71 15.67 3.49 8.98
N ALA A 72 14.49 3.01 8.58
CA ALA A 72 13.71 3.60 7.50
C ALA A 72 13.33 5.06 7.79
N VAL A 73 12.81 5.32 8.99
CA VAL A 73 12.45 6.68 9.43
C VAL A 73 13.70 7.56 9.53
N GLY A 74 14.78 7.07 10.16
CA GLY A 74 16.04 7.82 10.27
C GLY A 74 16.65 8.16 8.91
N LEU A 75 16.69 7.20 7.98
CA LEU A 75 17.20 7.42 6.63
C LEU A 75 16.36 8.44 5.86
N SER A 76 15.04 8.40 6.04
CA SER A 76 14.14 9.35 5.38
C SER A 76 14.36 10.80 5.82
N VAL A 77 14.93 11.06 7.00
CA VAL A 77 15.33 12.42 7.41
C VAL A 77 16.44 12.97 6.52
N PHE A 78 17.33 12.12 5.98
CA PHE A 78 18.37 12.57 5.06
C PHE A 78 17.79 13.10 3.74
N ALA A 79 16.60 12.65 3.34
CA ALA A 79 15.87 13.22 2.21
C ALA A 79 15.55 14.72 2.44
N ALA A 80 15.38 15.16 3.69
CA ALA A 80 15.16 16.57 4.04
C ALA A 80 16.45 17.38 4.07
N LEU A 81 17.59 16.74 4.35
CA LEU A 81 18.88 17.40 4.53
C LEU A 81 19.68 17.51 3.23
N ARG A 82 19.32 16.75 2.19
CA ARG A 82 20.09 16.69 0.95
C ARG A 82 19.52 17.60 -0.13
N ALA A 83 20.43 18.37 -0.74
CA ALA A 83 20.12 19.20 -1.91
C ALA A 83 20.12 18.42 -3.24
N ASN A 84 20.81 17.27 -3.31
CA ASN A 84 20.90 16.49 -4.54
C ASN A 84 19.66 15.60 -4.74
N PRO A 85 18.84 15.82 -5.79
CA PRO A 85 17.58 15.11 -5.98
C PRO A 85 17.76 13.61 -6.25
N VAL A 86 18.87 13.20 -6.86
CA VAL A 86 19.16 11.78 -7.14
C VAL A 86 19.40 11.02 -5.84
N LEU A 87 20.17 11.63 -4.93
CA LEU A 87 20.46 11.03 -3.62
C LEU A 87 19.23 11.00 -2.72
N VAL A 88 18.37 12.03 -2.80
CA VAL A 88 17.07 12.04 -2.12
C VAL A 88 16.19 10.88 -2.62
N GLY A 89 16.11 10.67 -3.93
CA GLY A 89 15.35 9.56 -4.51
C GLY A 89 15.86 8.20 -4.02
N LEU A 90 17.18 8.01 -3.98
CA LEU A 90 17.78 6.78 -3.46
C LEU A 90 17.49 6.57 -1.96
N ASP A 91 17.60 7.61 -1.13
CA ASP A 91 17.31 7.51 0.30
C ASP A 91 15.84 7.12 0.55
N VAL A 92 14.90 7.69 -0.21
CA VAL A 92 13.48 7.32 -0.14
C VAL A 92 13.24 5.88 -0.55
N VAL A 93 13.86 5.42 -1.65
CA VAL A 93 13.75 4.03 -2.11
C VAL A 93 14.29 3.06 -1.07
N VAL A 94 15.46 3.35 -0.49
CA VAL A 94 16.05 2.50 0.55
C VAL A 94 15.17 2.49 1.80
N ALA A 95 14.64 3.63 2.23
CA ALA A 95 13.75 3.71 3.38
C ALA A 95 12.46 2.89 3.17
N LEU A 96 11.87 2.95 1.98
CA LEU A 96 10.72 2.13 1.62
C LEU A 96 11.06 0.64 1.60
N CYS A 97 12.24 0.26 1.09
CA CYS A 97 12.71 -1.12 1.12
C CYS A 97 12.89 -1.64 2.56
N LEU A 98 13.48 -0.83 3.46
CA LEU A 98 13.64 -1.20 4.87
C LEU A 98 12.28 -1.39 5.56
N LEU A 99 11.33 -0.51 5.30
CA LEU A 99 9.97 -0.63 5.81
C LEU A 99 9.25 -1.87 5.27
N ALA A 100 9.43 -2.18 3.99
CA ALA A 100 8.86 -3.37 3.37
C ALA A 100 9.47 -4.67 3.91
N ILE A 101 10.78 -4.68 4.17
CA ILE A 101 11.48 -5.81 4.80
C ILE A 101 10.93 -6.05 6.22
N ALA A 102 10.73 -4.98 6.99
CA ALA A 102 10.15 -5.07 8.34
C ALA A 102 8.70 -5.57 8.31
N ALA A 103 7.94 -5.19 7.28
CA ALA A 103 6.54 -5.59 7.16
C ALA A 103 6.39 -7.09 6.91
N ILE A 104 7.25 -7.70 6.09
CA ILE A 104 7.12 -9.11 5.69
C ILE A 104 7.55 -10.04 6.82
N PRO A 105 6.66 -10.92 7.32
CA PRO A 105 7.00 -11.85 8.38
C PRO A 105 8.05 -12.87 7.93
N ASP A 106 9.02 -13.11 8.80
CA ASP A 106 10.06 -14.12 8.61
C ASP A 106 10.11 -15.04 9.83
N ALA A 107 10.31 -16.34 9.59
CA ALA A 107 10.45 -17.32 10.66
C ALA A 107 11.84 -17.24 11.32
N ARG A 108 12.84 -16.71 10.59
CA ARG A 108 14.20 -16.49 11.10
C ARG A 108 14.44 -15.02 11.40
N SER A 109 15.47 -14.77 12.20
CA SER A 109 16.04 -13.43 12.39
C SER A 109 16.38 -12.80 11.03
N ASN A 110 15.87 -11.59 10.79
CA ASN A 110 16.13 -10.80 9.59
C ASN A 110 17.64 -10.56 9.40
N PHE A 111 18.42 -10.45 10.49
CA PHE A 111 19.86 -10.27 10.41
C PHE A 111 20.63 -11.51 9.94
N ARG A 112 20.06 -12.71 10.12
CA ARG A 112 20.70 -13.99 9.74
C ARG A 112 20.19 -14.54 8.40
N THR A 113 19.41 -13.74 7.69
CA THR A 113 18.69 -14.16 6.50
C THR A 113 19.59 -14.10 5.26
N SER A 114 19.49 -15.11 4.39
CA SER A 114 20.29 -15.19 3.16
C SER A 114 19.83 -14.18 2.11
N LEU A 115 20.72 -13.78 1.20
CA LEU A 115 20.41 -12.86 0.09
C LEU A 115 19.21 -13.34 -0.74
N LEU A 116 19.11 -14.65 -0.98
CA LEU A 116 17.99 -15.27 -1.71
C LEU A 116 16.64 -15.05 -1.00
N SER A 117 16.63 -15.00 0.32
CA SER A 117 15.42 -14.77 1.09
C SER A 117 14.94 -13.32 0.96
N TYR A 118 15.84 -12.34 0.86
CA TYR A 118 15.49 -10.96 0.51
C TYR A 118 14.88 -10.86 -0.89
N PHE A 119 15.41 -11.60 -1.87
CA PHE A 119 14.81 -11.68 -3.20
C PHE A 119 13.38 -12.26 -3.15
N ARG A 120 13.17 -13.33 -2.35
CA ARG A 120 11.83 -13.88 -2.13
C ARG A 120 10.89 -12.87 -1.46
N LYS A 121 11.38 -12.08 -0.50
CA LYS A 121 10.62 -10.97 0.12
C LYS A 121 10.21 -9.92 -0.91
N ALA A 122 11.11 -9.54 -1.82
CA ALA A 122 10.78 -8.62 -2.90
C ALA A 122 9.66 -9.18 -3.80
N VAL A 123 9.74 -10.46 -4.18
CA VAL A 123 8.68 -11.13 -4.96
C VAL A 123 7.36 -11.16 -4.18
N MET A 124 7.40 -11.48 -2.87
CA MET A 124 6.20 -11.47 -2.02
C MET A 124 5.57 -10.09 -1.92
N LEU A 125 6.39 -9.03 -1.85
CA LEU A 125 5.92 -7.64 -1.86
C LEU A 125 5.24 -7.29 -3.19
N CYS A 126 5.83 -7.67 -4.33
CA CYS A 126 5.21 -7.47 -5.64
C CYS A 126 3.86 -8.19 -5.74
N MET A 127 3.80 -9.44 -5.28
CA MET A 127 2.56 -10.23 -5.26
C MET A 127 1.52 -9.66 -4.28
N ALA A 128 1.96 -9.07 -3.17
CA ALA A 128 1.09 -8.34 -2.25
C ALA A 128 0.53 -7.08 -2.92
N GLY A 129 1.36 -6.32 -3.65
CA GLY A 129 0.95 -5.12 -4.37
C GLY A 129 -0.09 -5.41 -5.46
N LEU A 130 0.12 -6.45 -6.26
CA LEU A 130 -0.86 -6.89 -7.28
C LEU A 130 -2.22 -7.27 -6.68
N ARG A 131 -2.24 -7.72 -5.43
CA ARG A 131 -3.45 -8.16 -4.72
C ARG A 131 -3.99 -7.10 -3.74
N ALA A 132 -3.30 -5.97 -3.56
CA ALA A 132 -3.71 -4.88 -2.68
C ALA A 132 -5.05 -4.22 -3.11
N PRO A 133 -5.35 -4.04 -4.42
CA PRO A 133 -6.66 -3.51 -4.82
C PRO A 133 -7.81 -4.41 -4.35
N ALA A 134 -7.69 -5.73 -4.55
CA ALA A 134 -8.70 -6.68 -4.10
C ALA A 134 -8.83 -6.69 -2.56
N PHE A 135 -7.72 -6.54 -1.83
CA PHE A 135 -7.71 -6.48 -0.36
C PHE A 135 -8.58 -5.36 0.21
N VAL A 136 -8.53 -4.18 -0.42
CA VAL A 136 -9.26 -2.98 -0.02
C VAL A 136 -10.68 -2.98 -0.59
N LEU A 137 -10.87 -3.44 -1.84
CA LEU A 137 -12.15 -3.38 -2.54
C LEU A 137 -13.15 -4.45 -2.11
N VAL A 138 -12.71 -5.65 -1.71
CA VAL A 138 -13.60 -6.74 -1.28
C VAL A 138 -14.49 -6.35 -0.07
N PRO A 139 -13.96 -5.80 1.04
CA PRO A 139 -14.81 -5.41 2.17
C PRO A 139 -15.75 -4.25 1.81
N VAL A 140 -15.31 -3.31 0.96
CA VAL A 140 -16.15 -2.21 0.45
C VAL A 140 -17.28 -2.76 -0.42
N ALA A 141 -17.00 -3.70 -1.32
CA ALA A 141 -17.99 -4.38 -2.15
C ALA A 141 -19.01 -5.19 -1.31
N ARG A 142 -18.57 -5.81 -0.21
CA ARG A 142 -19.46 -6.54 0.72
C ARG A 142 -20.30 -5.61 1.60
N ALA A 143 -19.73 -4.48 2.03
CA ALA A 143 -20.48 -3.47 2.80
C ALA A 143 -21.55 -2.81 1.92
N THR A 144 -21.18 -2.48 0.68
CA THR A 144 -22.14 -1.98 -0.32
C THR A 144 -23.17 -3.03 -0.68
N SER A 145 -22.83 -4.32 -0.79
CA SER A 145 -23.80 -5.40 -1.07
C SER A 145 -24.88 -5.59 0.01
N ARG A 146 -24.56 -5.26 1.27
CA ARG A 146 -25.50 -5.31 2.41
C ARG A 146 -26.42 -4.09 2.48
N LEU A 147 -26.05 -2.97 1.88
CA LEU A 147 -26.88 -1.77 1.77
C LEU A 147 -27.78 -1.88 0.53
N HIS A 148 -29.11 -1.82 0.70
CA HIS A 148 -30.16 -1.91 -0.32
C HIS A 148 -29.71 -1.74 -1.80
N LEU A 149 -29.38 -2.87 -2.43
CA LEU A 149 -28.51 -2.96 -3.60
C LEU A 149 -29.15 -2.61 -4.95
N GLY A 150 -30.48 -2.40 -4.99
CA GLY A 150 -31.17 -2.11 -6.26
C GLY A 150 -30.70 -0.79 -6.90
N ARG A 151 -30.43 0.23 -6.07
CA ARG A 151 -30.01 1.56 -6.54
C ARG A 151 -28.50 1.69 -6.56
N ALA A 152 -27.79 1.29 -5.52
CA ALA A 152 -26.33 1.45 -5.44
C ALA A 152 -25.57 0.66 -6.51
N ARG A 153 -26.06 -0.51 -6.95
CA ARG A 153 -25.41 -1.33 -7.98
C ARG A 153 -25.38 -0.67 -9.34
N SER A 154 -26.42 0.08 -9.72
CA SER A 154 -26.44 0.82 -10.99
C SER A 154 -25.44 1.97 -10.94
N TRP A 155 -25.37 2.70 -9.83
CA TRP A 155 -24.38 3.76 -9.61
C TRP A 155 -22.95 3.22 -9.56
N LEU A 156 -22.70 2.08 -8.92
CA LEU A 156 -21.37 1.46 -8.86
C LEU A 156 -20.92 0.98 -10.24
N ARG A 157 -21.82 0.40 -11.04
CA ARG A 157 -21.53 -0.03 -12.41
C ARG A 157 -21.26 1.18 -13.30
N ALA A 158 -22.08 2.23 -13.19
CA ALA A 158 -21.88 3.48 -13.90
C ALA A 158 -20.55 4.13 -13.49
N ALA A 159 -20.20 4.18 -12.21
CA ALA A 159 -18.93 4.69 -11.72
C ALA A 159 -17.75 3.84 -12.19
N ALA A 160 -17.84 2.50 -12.13
CA ALA A 160 -16.77 1.61 -12.60
C ALA A 160 -16.49 1.75 -14.11
N ILE A 161 -17.49 2.14 -14.91
CA ILE A 161 -17.32 2.45 -16.33
C ILE A 161 -16.84 3.90 -16.53
N ALA A 162 -17.41 4.84 -15.78
CA ALA A 162 -17.12 6.26 -15.91
C ALA A 162 -15.72 6.61 -15.40
N VAL A 163 -15.23 5.99 -14.34
CA VAL A 163 -13.91 6.26 -13.75
C VAL A 163 -12.77 6.05 -14.75
N PRO A 164 -12.61 4.90 -15.43
CA PRO A 164 -11.53 4.73 -16.41
C PRO A 164 -11.67 5.71 -17.59
N ILE A 165 -12.89 6.01 -18.03
CA ILE A 165 -13.15 7.03 -19.07
C ILE A 165 -12.71 8.41 -18.56
N MET A 166 -13.10 8.79 -17.35
CA MET A 166 -12.72 10.06 -16.70
C MET A 166 -11.21 10.16 -16.46
N VAL A 167 -10.53 9.06 -16.17
CA VAL A 167 -9.06 9.02 -16.04
C VAL A 167 -8.41 9.26 -17.39
N VAL A 168 -8.86 8.55 -18.45
CA VAL A 168 -8.35 8.77 -19.81
C VAL A 168 -8.61 10.21 -20.26
N PHE A 169 -9.83 10.71 -20.10
CA PHE A 169 -10.18 12.10 -20.39
C PHE A 169 -9.39 13.08 -19.54
N GLY A 170 -9.18 12.81 -18.25
CA GLY A 170 -8.38 13.65 -17.37
C GLY A 170 -6.91 13.71 -17.78
N VAL A 171 -6.34 12.58 -18.22
CA VAL A 171 -4.97 12.53 -18.76
C VAL A 171 -4.87 13.26 -20.10
N LEU A 172 -5.84 13.05 -21.00
CA LEU A 172 -5.91 13.76 -22.27
C LEU A 172 -6.09 15.26 -22.07
N LEU A 173 -6.95 15.66 -21.12
CA LEU A 173 -7.19 17.05 -20.76
C LEU A 173 -5.97 17.67 -20.09
N ALA A 174 -5.28 16.97 -19.19
CA ALA A 174 -4.02 17.44 -18.60
C ALA A 174 -2.90 17.57 -19.64
N SER A 175 -2.87 16.70 -20.65
CA SER A 175 -1.95 16.81 -21.79
C SER A 175 -2.33 17.99 -22.69
N ALA A 176 -3.63 18.23 -22.89
CA ALA A 176 -4.14 19.37 -23.64
C ALA A 176 -3.87 20.69 -22.90
N ASP A 177 -4.09 20.77 -21.58
CA ASP A 177 -3.81 21.93 -20.74
C ASP A 177 -2.32 22.30 -20.73
N ARG A 178 -1.39 21.35 -20.94
CA ARG A 178 0.03 21.70 -21.14
C ARG A 178 0.30 22.40 -22.46
N VAL A 179 -0.55 22.19 -23.47
CA VAL A 179 -0.43 22.77 -24.81
C VAL A 179 -1.28 24.05 -24.92
N PHE A 180 -2.44 24.08 -24.28
CA PHE A 180 -3.38 25.20 -24.27
C PHE A 180 -3.22 26.12 -23.06
N GLY A 181 -2.50 25.71 -22.02
CA GLY A 181 -2.21 26.52 -20.84
C GLY A 181 -1.51 27.82 -21.19
N ASP A 182 -0.63 27.80 -22.19
CA ASP A 182 0.04 29.02 -22.66
C ASP A 182 -0.91 29.96 -23.45
N LEU A 183 -2.07 29.47 -23.90
CA LEU A 183 -3.04 30.20 -24.74
C LEU A 183 -4.34 30.60 -24.01
N VAL A 184 -4.79 29.82 -23.02
CA VAL A 184 -6.13 29.93 -22.39
C VAL A 184 -6.09 30.48 -20.97
N THR A 185 -4.94 30.42 -20.28
CA THR A 185 -4.77 30.96 -18.91
C THR A 185 -5.20 32.43 -18.75
N PRO A 186 -5.10 33.31 -19.76
CA PRO A 186 -5.64 34.68 -19.65
C PRO A 186 -7.18 34.76 -19.56
N ALA A 187 -7.93 33.75 -20.01
CA ALA A 187 -9.38 33.83 -20.21
C ALA A 187 -10.23 33.17 -19.10
N LEU A 188 -9.72 32.16 -18.39
CA LEU A 188 -10.46 31.44 -17.33
C LEU A 188 -9.57 31.07 -16.12
N PRO A 189 -9.13 32.04 -15.30
CA PRO A 189 -8.10 31.82 -14.27
C PRO A 189 -8.52 30.97 -13.05
N HIS A 190 -9.79 30.54 -12.93
CA HIS A 190 -10.34 29.95 -11.70
C HIS A 190 -10.78 28.49 -11.82
N TRP A 191 -10.74 27.89 -13.02
CA TRP A 191 -11.09 26.49 -13.24
C TRP A 191 -9.83 25.67 -13.56
N SER A 192 -9.06 25.32 -12.54
CA SER A 192 -7.94 24.38 -12.67
C SER A 192 -8.30 23.02 -12.06
N PHE A 193 -8.43 21.99 -12.90
CA PHE A 193 -8.63 20.61 -12.44
C PHE A 193 -7.31 19.92 -12.06
N GLY A 194 -6.17 20.48 -12.47
CA GLY A 194 -4.83 19.97 -12.20
C GLY A 194 -4.56 19.65 -10.72
N PRO A 195 -4.86 20.55 -9.77
CA PRO A 195 -4.67 20.29 -8.34
C PRO A 195 -5.49 19.08 -7.85
N VAL A 196 -6.76 18.99 -8.24
CA VAL A 196 -7.66 17.90 -7.82
C VAL A 196 -7.17 16.54 -8.32
N ILE A 197 -6.70 16.48 -9.58
CA ILE A 197 -6.12 15.26 -10.16
C ILE A 197 -4.83 14.88 -9.43
N GLY A 198 -3.98 15.86 -9.10
CA GLY A 198 -2.77 15.65 -8.31
C GLY A 198 -3.09 15.04 -6.94
N HIS A 199 -4.04 15.63 -6.20
CA HIS A 199 -4.46 15.11 -4.90
C HIS A 199 -4.98 13.68 -4.97
N LEU A 200 -5.84 13.38 -5.94
CA LEU A 200 -6.38 12.03 -6.13
C LEU A 200 -5.28 11.00 -6.44
N PHE A 201 -4.30 11.38 -7.27
CA PHE A 201 -3.17 10.54 -7.63
C PHE A 201 -2.28 10.22 -6.42
N PHE A 202 -1.83 11.25 -5.68
CA PHE A 202 -0.96 11.04 -4.53
C PHE A 202 -1.69 10.31 -3.40
N PHE A 203 -2.94 10.66 -3.10
CA PHE A 203 -3.77 9.91 -2.16
C PHE A 203 -3.86 8.43 -2.54
N GLY A 204 -4.18 8.14 -3.81
CA GLY A 204 -4.30 6.78 -4.32
C GLY A 204 -2.99 6.00 -4.21
N PHE A 205 -1.87 6.64 -4.54
CA PHE A 205 -0.54 6.03 -4.43
C PHE A 205 -0.18 5.71 -2.97
N GLY A 206 -0.35 6.66 -2.04
CA GLY A 206 -0.08 6.46 -0.62
C GLY A 206 -0.96 5.36 -0.01
N ALA A 207 -2.26 5.35 -0.36
CA ALA A 207 -3.20 4.32 0.07
C ALA A 207 -2.81 2.94 -0.49
N ALA A 208 -2.39 2.84 -1.76
CA ALA A 208 -1.94 1.60 -2.38
C ALA A 208 -0.66 1.06 -1.73
N ALA A 209 0.31 1.93 -1.42
CA ALA A 209 1.53 1.57 -0.72
C ALA A 209 1.24 1.02 0.69
N ALA A 210 0.40 1.71 1.46
CA ALA A 210 -0.03 1.27 2.79
C ALA A 210 -0.80 -0.07 2.73
N ALA A 211 -1.71 -0.23 1.77
CA ALA A 211 -2.43 -1.48 1.55
C ALA A 211 -1.50 -2.65 1.21
N THR A 212 -0.46 -2.39 0.41
CA THR A 212 0.57 -3.38 0.05
C THR A 212 1.36 -3.82 1.28
N LEU A 213 1.81 -2.86 2.12
CA LEU A 213 2.56 -3.14 3.35
C LEU A 213 1.75 -3.97 4.33
N VAL A 214 0.51 -3.56 4.62
CA VAL A 214 -0.36 -4.31 5.53
C VAL A 214 -0.65 -5.70 4.99
N ARG A 215 -0.93 -5.82 3.69
CA ARG A 215 -1.17 -7.13 3.08
C ARG A 215 0.07 -8.02 3.14
N ALA A 216 1.26 -7.46 2.93
CA ALA A 216 2.52 -8.18 3.07
C ALA A 216 2.73 -8.65 4.52
N ALA A 217 2.38 -7.81 5.50
CA ALA A 217 2.43 -8.14 6.92
C ALA A 217 1.44 -9.24 7.35
N LEU A 218 0.28 -9.32 6.69
CA LEU A 218 -0.71 -10.37 6.90
C LEU A 218 -0.44 -11.64 6.08
N GLY A 219 0.60 -11.65 5.23
CA GLY A 219 0.97 -12.80 4.43
C GLY A 219 1.44 -13.97 5.32
N PRO A 220 1.26 -15.24 4.87
CA PRO A 220 1.80 -16.38 5.59
C PRO A 220 3.33 -16.23 5.71
N SER A 221 3.85 -16.41 6.92
CA SER A 221 5.29 -16.58 7.16
C SER A 221 5.79 -17.66 6.23
N ALA A 222 6.92 -17.42 5.54
CA ALA A 222 7.50 -18.45 4.67
C ALA A 222 7.66 -19.76 5.47
N PRO A 223 7.14 -20.90 4.98
CA PRO A 223 7.34 -22.18 5.67
C PRO A 223 8.84 -22.45 5.79
N GLU A 224 9.28 -22.90 6.97
CA GLU A 224 10.68 -23.21 7.21
C GLU A 224 11.19 -24.17 6.13
N PRO A 225 12.31 -23.85 5.44
CA PRO A 225 12.95 -24.81 4.56
C PRO A 225 13.56 -25.93 5.42
N GLY A 226 12.81 -27.03 5.57
CA GLY A 226 13.30 -28.36 5.94
C GLY A 226 13.52 -28.62 7.43
N LEU A 227 12.48 -29.13 8.11
CA LEU A 227 12.67 -30.22 9.08
C LEU A 227 11.86 -31.42 8.57
N PRO A 228 12.50 -32.51 8.10
CA PRO A 228 11.81 -33.68 7.54
C PRO A 228 11.07 -34.54 8.58
N TRP A 229 10.82 -34.05 9.79
CA TRP A 229 10.30 -34.85 10.91
C TRP A 229 9.08 -34.27 11.63
N SER A 230 8.44 -33.20 11.13
CA SER A 230 7.09 -32.86 11.61
C SER A 230 6.04 -33.79 10.97
N SER A 231 6.19 -35.09 11.18
CA SER A 231 5.10 -36.05 11.06
C SER A 231 4.11 -35.79 12.20
N PRO A 232 2.80 -35.64 11.90
CA PRO A 232 1.78 -35.77 12.92
C PRO A 232 1.72 -37.24 13.35
N GLU A 233 1.68 -37.46 14.67
CA GLU A 233 1.01 -38.60 15.30
C GLU A 233 1.66 -39.99 15.14
N LEU A 234 2.70 -40.25 15.94
CA LEU A 234 2.86 -41.53 16.62
C LEU A 234 2.92 -41.25 18.12
N GLY A 235 1.74 -41.10 18.72
CA GLY A 235 1.61 -40.71 20.12
C GLY A 235 0.16 -40.68 20.61
N ALA A 236 -0.61 -41.72 20.31
CA ALA A 236 -1.82 -42.05 21.06
C ALA A 236 -2.09 -43.56 20.96
N ALA A 237 -1.82 -44.22 22.09
CA ALA A 237 -2.40 -45.47 22.62
C ALA A 237 -2.65 -46.66 21.68
#